data_AF-A0AAV4XQJ7-F1
#
_entry.id   AF-A0AAV4XQJ7-F1
#
_cell.length_a   1.000
_cell.length_b   1.000
_cell.length_c   1.000
_cell.angle_alpha   90.00
_cell.angle_beta   90.00
_cell.angle_gamma   90.00
#
_symmetry.space_group_name_H-M   'P 1'
#
loop_
_entity.id
_entity.type
_entity.pdbx_description
1 polymer ?
#
loop_
_entity_poly.entity_id
_entity_poly.type
_entity_poly.pdbx_seq_one_letter_code
_entity_poly.pdbx_strand_id
1 'polypeptide(L)'
;MARQHVFPEIFTNKTELDLESMSPEEKARYLHHQMHEKHKGHESMHAWMILILLITIIVSQILLVEWKKRYNRSYERVSLIGMWTVPIIISVNHYWTRFIVTWLIFTVLTGIVISRALQKPIAPMTPRLVYKWFYLIYMISYGLEL
;
A
#
# COMPACT_ATOMS: atom_id res chain seq x y z
N MET A 1 -47.05 35.84 -20.53
CA MET A 1 -47.04 34.64 -21.39
C MET A 1 -45.62 34.07 -21.40
N ALA A 2 -45.32 33.15 -20.47
CA ALA A 2 -44.00 32.52 -20.35
C ALA A 2 -44.00 31.20 -21.14
N ARG A 3 -43.02 31.05 -22.03
CA ARG A 3 -42.80 29.85 -22.84
C ARG A 3 -42.35 28.72 -21.93
N GLN A 4 -43.24 27.76 -21.69
CA GLN A 4 -42.94 26.53 -20.97
C GLN A 4 -41.91 25.75 -21.79
N HIS A 5 -40.69 25.64 -21.27
CA HIS A 5 -39.66 24.78 -21.82
C HIS A 5 -40.07 23.33 -21.57
N VAL A 6 -40.82 22.78 -22.53
CA VAL A 6 -41.09 21.35 -22.66
C VAL A 6 -39.77 20.69 -23.08
N PHE A 7 -39.01 20.22 -22.10
CA PHE A 7 -37.98 19.21 -22.35
C PHE A 7 -38.71 17.90 -22.71
N PRO A 8 -38.45 17.29 -23.88
CA PRO A 8 -39.19 16.10 -24.28
C PRO A 8 -38.67 14.88 -23.50
N GLU A 9 -39.57 14.15 -22.85
CA GLU A 9 -39.38 12.84 -22.21
C GLU A 9 -39.00 11.71 -23.20
N ILE A 10 -38.55 12.03 -24.42
CA ILE A 10 -38.32 11.08 -25.51
C ILE A 10 -37.03 10.25 -25.29
N PHE A 11 -36.15 10.66 -24.37
CA PHE A 11 -34.78 10.11 -24.32
C PHE A 11 -34.56 8.92 -23.39
N THR A 12 -35.51 8.52 -22.55
CA THR A 12 -35.21 7.59 -21.45
C THR A 12 -35.70 6.15 -21.62
N ASN A 13 -36.39 5.78 -22.71
CA ASN A 13 -36.86 4.39 -22.85
C ASN A 13 -36.94 3.92 -24.32
N LYS A 14 -35.79 3.70 -24.97
CA LYS A 14 -35.74 2.93 -26.21
C LYS A 14 -35.75 1.44 -25.88
N THR A 15 -36.83 0.76 -26.25
CA THR A 15 -36.97 -0.70 -26.17
C THR A 15 -36.02 -1.41 -27.12
N GLU A 16 -35.67 -2.67 -26.85
CA GLU A 16 -34.74 -3.50 -27.65
C GLU A 16 -35.12 -3.54 -29.15
N LEU A 17 -36.42 -3.50 -29.46
CA LEU A 17 -37.01 -3.34 -30.79
C LEU A 17 -36.56 -2.08 -31.56
N ASP A 18 -36.28 -0.99 -30.84
CA ASP A 18 -35.86 0.30 -31.40
C ASP A 18 -34.35 0.36 -31.65
N LEU A 19 -33.57 -0.56 -31.06
CA LEU A 19 -32.13 -0.70 -31.28
C LEU A 19 -31.81 -1.63 -32.45
N GLU A 20 -32.75 -2.51 -32.82
CA GLU A 20 -32.63 -3.40 -33.99
C GLU A 20 -33.05 -2.73 -35.29
N SER A 21 -33.96 -1.74 -35.24
CA SER A 21 -34.41 -0.96 -36.41
C SER A 21 -33.46 0.17 -36.83
N MET A 22 -32.45 0.48 -36.01
CA MET A 22 -31.44 1.52 -36.28
C MET A 22 -30.33 1.01 -37.21
N SER A 23 -29.78 1.90 -38.03
CA SER A 23 -28.59 1.59 -38.83
C SER A 23 -27.42 1.18 -37.91
N PRO A 24 -26.54 0.25 -38.32
CA PRO A 24 -25.41 -0.21 -37.50
C PRO A 24 -24.54 0.93 -36.94
N GLU A 25 -24.37 2.01 -37.70
CA GLU A 25 -23.62 3.19 -37.26
C GLU A 25 -24.33 3.97 -36.14
N GLU A 26 -25.65 4.11 -36.21
CA GLU A 26 -26.44 4.83 -35.23
C GLU A 26 -26.52 4.05 -33.91
N LYS A 27 -26.63 2.72 -34.01
CA LYS A 27 -26.55 1.81 -32.86
C LYS A 27 -25.18 1.90 -32.17
N ALA A 28 -24.09 1.91 -32.93
CA ALA A 28 -22.73 2.04 -32.39
C ALA A 28 -22.52 3.39 -31.68
N ARG A 29 -23.00 4.50 -32.27
CA ARG A 29 -22.95 5.83 -31.65
C ARG A 29 -23.76 5.90 -30.36
N TYR A 30 -24.96 5.34 -30.37
CA TYR A 30 -25.83 5.30 -29.20
C TYR A 30 -25.21 4.49 -28.06
N LEU A 31 -24.70 3.28 -28.36
CA LEU A 31 -24.03 2.44 -27.37
C LEU A 31 -22.77 3.12 -26.81
N HIS A 32 -21.96 3.75 -27.65
CA HIS A 32 -20.80 4.51 -27.22
C HIS A 32 -21.20 5.66 -26.28
N HIS A 33 -22.24 6.42 -26.62
CA HIS A 33 -22.75 7.50 -25.78
C HIS A 33 -23.25 6.97 -24.42
N GLN A 34 -24.02 5.88 -24.43
CA GLN A 34 -24.52 5.23 -23.21
C GLN A 34 -23.38 4.68 -22.34
N MET A 35 -22.33 4.12 -22.95
CA MET A 35 -21.14 3.68 -22.22
C MET A 35 -20.45 4.86 -21.54
N HIS A 36 -20.26 5.99 -22.23
CA HIS A 36 -19.67 7.20 -21.63
C HIS A 36 -20.52 7.79 -20.49
N GLU A 37 -21.84 7.80 -20.63
CA GLU A 37 -22.73 8.30 -19.58
C GLU A 37 -22.71 7.41 -18.33
N LYS A 38 -22.67 6.08 -18.49
CA LYS A 38 -22.50 5.15 -17.37
C LYS A 38 -21.14 5.33 -16.67
N HIS A 39 -20.09 5.70 -17.40
CA HIS A 39 -18.76 5.93 -16.84
C HIS A 39 -18.64 7.30 -16.14
N LYS A 40 -19.34 8.35 -16.58
CA LYS A 40 -19.31 9.68 -15.93
C LYS A 40 -19.64 9.64 -14.44
N GLY A 41 -20.65 8.86 -14.05
CA GLY A 41 -21.03 8.69 -12.63
C GLY A 41 -19.95 7.97 -11.83
N HIS A 42 -19.37 6.92 -12.42
CA HIS A 42 -18.30 6.14 -11.82
C HIS A 42 -16.98 6.94 -11.70
N GLU A 43 -16.63 7.73 -12.72
CA GLU A 43 -15.48 8.64 -12.73
C GLU A 43 -15.59 9.74 -11.68
N SER A 44 -16.79 10.28 -11.46
CA SER A 44 -17.03 11.28 -10.42
C SER A 44 -16.75 10.71 -9.01
N MET A 45 -17.08 9.43 -8.77
CA MET A 45 -16.75 8.76 -7.52
C MET A 45 -15.24 8.47 -7.38
N HIS A 46 -14.58 8.04 -8.46
CA HIS A 46 -13.11 7.88 -8.47
C HIS A 46 -12.38 9.18 -8.19
N ALA A 47 -12.86 10.30 -8.72
CA ALA A 47 -12.28 11.62 -8.48
C ALA A 47 -12.29 11.97 -6.99
N TRP A 48 -13.40 11.70 -6.28
CA TRP A 48 -13.49 11.94 -4.84
C TRP A 48 -12.54 11.04 -4.03
N MET A 49 -12.45 9.75 -4.38
CA MET A 49 -11.53 8.81 -3.72
C MET A 49 -10.08 9.25 -3.88
N ILE A 50 -9.69 9.67 -5.09
CA ILE A 50 -8.33 10.14 -5.39
C ILE A 50 -8.03 11.46 -4.67
N LEU A 51 -8.99 12.39 -4.63
CA LEU A 51 -8.80 13.68 -3.98
C LEU A 51 -8.51 13.51 -2.48
N ILE A 52 -9.32 12.70 -1.80
CA ILE A 52 -9.13 12.41 -0.37
C ILE A 52 -7.80 11.71 -0.16
N LEU A 53 -7.48 10.69 -0.98
CA LEU A 53 -6.19 9.99 -0.92
C LEU A 53 -5.01 10.96 -1.06
N LEU A 54 -5.06 11.87 -2.02
CA LEU A 54 -3.99 12.84 -2.28
C LEU A 54 -3.79 13.77 -1.09
N ILE A 55 -4.88 14.31 -0.53
CA ILE A 55 -4.83 15.14 0.67
C ILE A 55 -4.26 14.36 1.86
N THR A 56 -4.73 13.14 2.10
CA THR A 56 -4.23 12.28 3.17
C THR A 56 -2.74 11.98 3.01
N ILE A 57 -2.27 11.70 1.79
CA ILE A 57 -0.85 11.47 1.51
C ILE A 57 -0.05 12.73 1.83
N ILE A 58 -0.45 13.90 1.32
CA ILE A 58 0.29 15.16 1.54
C ILE A 58 0.39 15.47 3.03
N VAL A 59 -0.73 15.39 3.76
CA VAL A 59 -0.76 15.63 5.20
C VAL A 59 0.13 14.62 5.94
N SER A 60 0.03 13.33 5.59
CA SER A 60 0.85 12.29 6.20
C SER A 60 2.35 12.53 5.96
N GLN A 61 2.74 12.94 4.76
CA GLN A 61 4.12 13.28 4.42
C GLN A 61 4.64 14.45 5.24
N ILE A 62 3.85 15.52 5.39
CA ILE A 62 4.22 16.68 6.21
C ILE A 62 4.41 16.25 7.67
N LEU A 63 3.47 15.49 8.23
CA LEU A 63 3.56 14.99 9.60
C LEU A 63 4.80 14.11 9.79
N LEU A 64 5.10 13.21 8.86
CA LEU A 64 6.30 12.36 8.91
C LEU A 64 7.59 13.17 8.88
N VAL A 65 7.68 14.15 7.98
CA VAL A 65 8.87 15.02 7.85
C VAL A 65 9.06 15.87 9.11
N GLU A 66 7.99 16.48 9.62
CA GLU A 66 8.04 17.27 10.84
C GLU A 66 8.35 16.42 12.08
N TRP A 67 7.79 15.21 12.14
CA TRP A 67 8.12 14.26 13.20
C TRP A 67 9.59 13.85 13.17
N LYS A 68 10.14 13.56 11.99
CA LYS A 68 11.57 13.25 11.80
C LYS A 68 12.46 14.41 12.24
N LYS A 69 12.10 15.65 11.87
CA LYS A 69 12.86 16.86 12.26
C LYS A 69 12.83 17.09 13.77
N ARG A 70 11.65 17.00 14.40
CA ARG A 70 11.48 17.32 15.83
C ARG A 70 11.96 16.21 16.75
N TYR A 71 11.73 14.95 16.39
CA TYR A 71 11.99 13.79 17.25
C TYR A 71 12.69 12.64 16.48
N ASN A 72 13.85 12.93 15.87
CA ASN A 72 14.62 11.97 15.08
C ASN A 72 14.83 10.60 15.78
N ARG A 73 15.22 10.58 17.07
CA ARG A 73 15.39 9.32 17.82
C ARG A 73 14.10 8.49 17.95
N SER A 74 12.94 9.13 18.03
CA SER A 74 11.66 8.41 18.09
C SER A 74 11.30 7.89 16.70
N TYR A 75 11.43 8.75 15.70
CA TYR A 75 11.20 8.41 14.29
C TYR A 75 12.03 7.21 13.85
N GLU A 76 13.33 7.19 14.13
CA GLU A 76 14.22 6.09 13.75
C GLU A 76 13.83 4.78 14.43
N ARG A 77 13.54 4.81 15.75
CA ARG A 77 13.12 3.61 16.49
C ARG A 77 11.81 3.04 15.96
N VAL A 78 10.79 3.89 15.76
CA VAL A 78 9.49 3.42 15.24
C VAL A 78 9.62 2.96 13.80
N SER A 79 10.39 3.64 12.96
CA SER A 79 10.62 3.23 11.57
C SER A 79 11.32 1.88 11.50
N LEU A 80 12.35 1.66 12.33
CA LEU A 80 13.05 0.38 12.42
C LEU A 80 12.11 -0.75 12.87
N ILE A 81 11.31 -0.52 13.91
CA ILE A 81 10.33 -1.50 14.39
C ILE A 81 9.27 -1.77 13.31
N GLY A 82 8.80 -0.74 12.62
CA GLY A 82 7.83 -0.87 11.53
C GLY A 82 8.38 -1.71 10.39
N MET A 83 9.56 -1.38 9.87
CA MET A 83 10.22 -2.15 8.82
C MET A 83 10.49 -3.60 9.23
N TRP A 84 10.83 -3.85 10.50
CA TRP A 84 11.06 -5.19 11.02
C TRP A 84 9.78 -6.03 11.19
N THR A 85 8.66 -5.39 11.54
CA THR A 85 7.42 -6.11 11.89
C THR A 85 6.49 -6.33 10.71
N VAL A 86 6.51 -5.46 9.69
CA VAL A 86 5.67 -5.57 8.49
C VAL A 86 5.78 -6.95 7.81
N PRO A 87 6.97 -7.52 7.56
CA PRO A 87 7.09 -8.84 6.94
C PRO A 87 6.40 -9.93 7.77
N ILE A 88 6.54 -9.91 9.10
CA ILE A 88 5.89 -10.88 10.00
C ILE A 88 4.38 -10.77 9.90
N ILE A 89 3.83 -9.55 9.97
CA ILE A 89 2.38 -9.34 9.97
C ILE A 89 1.77 -9.93 8.70
N ILE A 90 2.41 -9.70 7.55
CA ILE A 90 2.00 -10.29 6.27
C ILE A 90 2.11 -11.81 6.34
N SER A 91 3.24 -12.36 6.79
CA SER A 91 3.44 -13.82 6.86
C SER A 91 2.45 -14.51 7.80
N VAL A 92 2.05 -13.88 8.90
CA VAL A 92 1.02 -14.41 9.82
C VAL A 92 -0.35 -14.44 9.15
N ASN A 93 -0.75 -13.36 8.46
CA ASN A 93 -2.01 -13.31 7.73
C ASN A 93 -2.10 -14.38 6.62
N HIS A 94 -0.95 -14.73 6.02
CA HIS A 94 -0.85 -15.78 5.00
C HIS A 94 -0.51 -17.17 5.56
N TYR A 95 -0.52 -17.36 6.89
CA TYR A 95 -0.17 -18.64 7.57
C TYR A 95 1.16 -19.25 7.14
N TRP A 96 2.15 -18.44 6.79
CA TRP A 96 3.45 -18.90 6.32
C TRP A 96 4.36 -19.30 7.48
N THR A 97 4.09 -20.46 8.06
CA THR A 97 4.75 -20.97 9.28
C THR A 97 6.27 -21.07 9.18
N ARG A 98 6.80 -21.55 8.06
CA ARG A 98 8.26 -21.68 7.84
C ARG A 98 8.99 -20.35 8.00
N PHE A 99 8.45 -19.28 7.38
CA PHE A 99 9.03 -17.95 7.49
C PHE A 99 8.94 -17.40 8.91
N ILE A 100 7.78 -17.56 9.56
CA ILE A 100 7.56 -17.10 10.94
C ILE A 100 8.57 -17.73 11.90
N VAL A 101 8.79 -19.05 11.80
CA VAL A 101 9.74 -19.77 12.67
C VAL A 101 11.17 -19.27 12.43
N THR A 102 11.62 -19.22 11.17
CA THR A 102 12.97 -18.73 10.84
C THR A 102 13.17 -17.29 11.30
N TRP A 103 12.16 -16.43 11.09
CA TRP A 103 12.20 -15.04 11.49
C TRP A 103 12.26 -14.86 13.02
N LEU A 104 11.51 -15.69 13.77
CA LEU A 104 11.52 -15.66 15.23
C LEU A 104 12.89 -16.07 15.78
N ILE A 105 13.49 -17.14 15.24
CA ILE A 105 14.85 -17.57 15.61
C ILE A 105 15.85 -16.45 15.33
N PHE A 106 15.81 -15.87 14.13
CA PHE A 106 16.68 -14.77 13.74
C PHE A 106 16.53 -13.54 14.64
N THR A 107 15.29 -13.18 14.99
CA THR A 107 14.99 -12.04 15.88
C THR A 107 15.53 -12.27 17.29
N VAL A 108 15.35 -13.48 17.84
CA VAL A 108 15.85 -13.83 19.18
C VAL A 108 17.37 -13.79 19.22
N LEU A 109 18.05 -14.41 18.25
CA LEU A 109 19.51 -14.44 18.20
C LEU A 109 20.10 -13.03 18.03
N THR A 110 19.53 -12.24 17.12
CA THR A 110 19.92 -10.84 16.92
C THR A 110 19.67 -10.00 18.18
N GLY A 111 18.56 -10.22 18.88
CA GLY A 111 18.25 -9.57 20.15
C GLY A 111 19.26 -9.89 21.26
N ILE A 112 19.76 -11.12 21.34
CA ILE A 112 20.80 -11.52 22.30
C ILE A 112 22.11 -10.79 22.01
N VAL A 113 22.51 -10.72 20.73
CA VAL A 113 23.72 -10.02 20.28
C VAL A 113 23.62 -8.53 20.58
N ILE A 114 22.49 -7.90 20.27
CA ILE A 114 22.24 -6.49 20.57
C ILE A 114 22.22 -6.24 22.07
N SER A 115 21.59 -7.11 22.86
CA SER A 115 21.55 -6.97 24.32
C SER A 115 22.96 -6.97 24.93
N ARG A 116 23.84 -7.84 24.42
CA ARG A 116 25.27 -7.86 24.80
C ARG A 116 26.01 -6.61 24.31
N ALA A 117 25.62 -6.04 23.16
CA ALA A 117 26.16 -4.79 22.62
C ALA A 117 25.75 -3.53 23.39
N LEU A 118 24.56 -3.53 23.99
CA LEU A 118 24.02 -2.39 24.75
C LEU A 118 24.46 -2.35 26.22
N GLN A 119 25.08 -3.42 26.73
CA GLN A 119 25.63 -3.45 28.08
C GLN A 119 26.72 -2.36 28.26
N LYS A 120 26.65 -1.64 29.38
CA LYS A 120 27.63 -0.63 29.78
C LYS A 120 28.30 -1.07 31.09
N PRO A 121 29.64 -1.07 31.20
CA PRO A 121 30.63 -0.76 30.16
C PRO A 121 30.67 -1.83 29.06
N ILE A 122 31.04 -1.44 27.83
CA ILE A 122 31.12 -2.36 26.69
C ILE A 122 32.30 -3.30 26.92
N ALA A 123 32.03 -4.61 27.01
CA ALA A 123 33.11 -5.59 27.12
C ALA A 123 33.95 -5.63 25.82
N PRO A 124 35.28 -5.74 25.91
CA PRO A 124 36.16 -5.71 24.73
C PRO A 124 35.94 -6.88 23.76
N MET A 125 35.29 -7.97 24.18
CA MET A 125 34.92 -9.10 23.32
C MET A 125 33.62 -8.88 22.54
N THR A 126 32.80 -7.91 22.94
CA THR A 126 31.48 -7.65 22.35
C THR A 126 31.54 -7.29 20.86
N PRO A 127 32.47 -6.44 20.38
CA PRO A 127 32.62 -6.20 18.94
C PRO A 127 32.88 -7.49 18.16
N ARG A 128 33.75 -8.39 18.68
CA ARG A 128 34.07 -9.67 18.03
C ARG A 128 32.85 -10.58 17.92
N LEU A 129 31.98 -10.60 18.92
CA LEU A 129 30.74 -11.38 18.88
C LEU A 129 29.79 -10.86 17.79
N VAL A 130 29.61 -9.54 17.73
CA VAL A 130 28.76 -8.88 16.74
C VAL A 130 29.26 -9.19 15.33
N TYR A 131 30.56 -9.04 15.06
CA TYR A 131 31.14 -9.37 13.76
C TYR A 131 30.97 -10.84 13.38
N LYS A 132 31.21 -11.77 14.31
CA LYS A 132 31.00 -13.21 14.06
C LYS A 132 29.55 -13.54 13.73
N TRP A 133 28.59 -12.91 14.41
CA TRP A 133 27.16 -13.10 14.13
C TRP A 133 26.77 -12.64 12.73
N PHE A 134 27.13 -11.40 12.36
CA PHE A 134 26.82 -10.89 11.02
C PHE A 134 27.57 -11.64 9.92
N TYR A 135 28.80 -12.09 10.18
CA TYR A 135 29.53 -12.95 9.26
C TYR A 135 28.87 -14.32 9.07
N LEU A 136 28.35 -14.92 10.15
CA LEU A 136 27.58 -16.17 10.08
C LEU A 136 26.32 -15.98 9.22
N ILE A 137 25.57 -14.89 9.43
CA ILE A 137 24.39 -14.58 8.61
C ILE A 137 24.78 -14.45 7.13
N TYR A 138 25.84 -13.68 6.83
CA TYR A 138 26.35 -13.53 5.47
C TYR A 138 26.71 -14.88 4.84
N MET A 139 27.39 -15.75 5.58
CA MET A 139 27.77 -17.08 5.12
C MET A 139 26.55 -17.98 4.87
N ILE A 140 25.54 -17.93 5.74
CA ILE A 140 24.28 -18.67 5.55
C ILE A 140 23.54 -18.15 4.31
N SER A 141 23.42 -16.83 4.15
CA SER A 141 22.74 -16.24 2.99
C SER A 141 23.43 -16.62 1.68
N TYR A 142 24.76 -16.52 1.63
CA TYR A 142 25.54 -16.92 0.45
C TYR A 142 25.48 -18.42 0.19
N GLY A 143 25.53 -19.24 1.23
CA GLY A 143 25.40 -20.69 1.13
C GLY A 143 23.99 -21.18 0.76
N LEU A 144 22.96 -20.35 0.93
CA LEU A 144 21.58 -20.63 0.51
C LEU A 144 21.30 -20.20 -0.93
N GLU A 145 22.16 -19.35 -1.51
CA GLU A 145 22.11 -18.87 -2.90
C GLU A 145 22.85 -19.80 -3.89
N LEU A 146 23.44 -20.91 -3.41
CA LEU A 146 24.08 -21.97 -4.21
C LEU A 146 23.22 -23.23 -4.23
#